data_AF-A0A349XW19-F1
#
_entry.id   AF-A0A349XW19-F1
#
_cell.length_a   1.000
_cell.length_b   1.000
_cell.length_c   1.000
_cell.angle_alpha   90.00
_cell.angle_beta   90.00
_cell.angle_gamma   90.00
#
_symmetry.space_group_name_H-M   'P 1'
#
loop_
_entity.id
_entity.type
_entity.pdbx_description
1 polymer ?
#
loop_
_entity_poly.entity_id
_entity_poly.type
_entity_poly.pdbx_seq_one_letter_code
_entity_poly.pdbx_strand_id
1 'polypeptide(L)'
;WDIGPGGYQLGNFPESFLEWNDRARDDMRRFWRGDAGTTGALADALSGSSPIFSRHGRQNTRSVNFLAAHDGFTLYDLVSHEHKHNEKNGESNRDGHNDNHSWNNGFEGLTDDPVIGAARIADVKALLSTLFVSRGALMLTAGDEGGRSQQGNNNAYCQDNEISWVDWSSLSRELIDHTAFLASLRKRFDVFSGTGFFSGHGDVTWLAPAGEPMTTADWERPIAQAFAMVLSTLDRETGADAELAVLINRSREIVPFTLPGDGWSAIGTDFGNPAFLPARSVVFYLRG
;
A
#
# COMPACT_ATOMS: atom_id res chain seq x y z
N TRP A 1 -20.06 -6.76 -2.25
CA TRP A 1 -21.02 -6.72 -1.12
C TRP A 1 -22.23 -5.90 -1.53
N ASP A 2 -23.31 -5.95 -0.77
CA ASP A 2 -24.45 -5.02 -0.89
C ASP A 2 -24.80 -4.39 0.46
N ILE A 3 -25.73 -3.43 0.47
CA ILE A 3 -26.14 -2.67 1.67
C ILE A 3 -27.19 -3.39 2.53
N GLY A 4 -27.66 -4.57 2.11
CA GLY A 4 -28.68 -5.33 2.81
C GLY A 4 -28.12 -6.16 3.97
N PRO A 5 -28.98 -6.64 4.90
CA PRO A 5 -28.56 -7.57 5.95
C PRO A 5 -27.93 -8.84 5.34
N GLY A 6 -26.71 -9.15 5.74
CA GLY A 6 -25.95 -10.29 5.20
C GLY A 6 -25.27 -10.03 3.84
N GLY A 7 -25.28 -8.80 3.33
CA GLY A 7 -24.68 -8.44 2.04
C GLY A 7 -23.15 -8.48 1.97
N TYR A 8 -22.46 -8.59 3.12
CA TYR A 8 -20.99 -8.67 3.15
C TYR A 8 -20.50 -10.10 2.87
N GLN A 9 -19.99 -10.31 1.66
CA GLN A 9 -19.67 -11.63 1.10
C GLN A 9 -18.22 -11.77 0.61
N LEU A 10 -17.29 -10.95 1.13
CA LEU A 10 -15.88 -11.05 0.78
C LEU A 10 -15.34 -12.46 1.11
N GLY A 11 -14.75 -13.12 0.12
CA GLY A 11 -14.25 -14.50 0.14
C GLY A 11 -15.28 -15.57 -0.23
N ASN A 12 -16.56 -15.21 -0.33
CA ASN A 12 -17.67 -16.15 -0.55
C ASN A 12 -18.16 -16.20 -2.01
N PHE A 13 -17.58 -15.41 -2.92
CA PHE A 13 -17.96 -15.47 -4.34
C PHE A 13 -17.52 -16.80 -4.99
N PRO A 14 -18.22 -17.26 -6.05
CA PRO A 14 -17.85 -18.46 -6.83
C PRO A 14 -16.41 -18.40 -7.35
N GLU A 15 -15.82 -19.56 -7.65
CA GLU A 15 -14.38 -19.73 -7.88
C GLU A 15 -13.78 -18.76 -8.91
N SER A 16 -14.49 -18.52 -10.02
CA SER A 16 -14.05 -17.70 -11.15
C SER A 16 -13.94 -16.20 -10.89
N PHE A 17 -14.38 -15.71 -9.73
CA PHE A 17 -14.38 -14.28 -9.41
C PHE A 17 -13.10 -13.87 -8.70
N LEU A 18 -12.53 -12.75 -9.15
CA LEU A 18 -11.66 -11.92 -8.32
C LEU A 18 -12.52 -10.97 -7.50
N GLU A 19 -12.09 -10.67 -6.28
CA GLU A 19 -12.87 -9.89 -5.32
C GLU A 19 -12.10 -8.65 -4.88
N TRP A 20 -12.72 -7.47 -5.03
CA TRP A 20 -12.18 -6.23 -4.46
C TRP A 20 -12.06 -6.38 -2.95
N ASN A 21 -10.85 -6.22 -2.43
CA ASN A 21 -10.55 -6.46 -1.02
C ASN A 21 -10.53 -5.15 -0.23
N ASP A 22 -11.70 -4.74 0.25
CA ASP A 22 -11.88 -3.58 1.13
C ASP A 22 -11.10 -3.71 2.45
N ARG A 23 -10.91 -4.93 2.97
CA ARG A 23 -10.10 -5.13 4.19
C ARG A 23 -8.64 -4.82 3.96
N ALA A 24 -8.05 -5.32 2.86
CA ALA A 24 -6.67 -4.99 2.53
C ALA A 24 -6.49 -3.48 2.31
N ARG A 25 -7.45 -2.80 1.66
CA ARG A 25 -7.47 -1.34 1.53
C ARG A 25 -7.40 -0.69 2.92
N ASP A 26 -8.29 -1.06 3.82
CA ASP A 26 -8.40 -0.42 5.14
C ASP A 26 -7.19 -0.74 6.02
N ASP A 27 -6.68 -1.97 6.01
CA ASP A 27 -5.49 -2.38 6.77
C ASP A 27 -4.23 -1.64 6.31
N MET A 28 -4.03 -1.50 4.99
CA MET A 28 -2.92 -0.71 4.44
C MET A 28 -3.05 0.77 4.84
N ARG A 29 -4.23 1.37 4.70
CA ARG A 29 -4.48 2.78 5.08
C ARG A 29 -4.22 3.01 6.58
N ARG A 30 -4.79 2.16 7.44
CA ARG A 30 -4.65 2.25 8.90
C ARG A 30 -3.20 2.05 9.35
N PHE A 31 -2.46 1.13 8.73
CA PHE A 31 -1.04 0.94 9.01
C PHE A 31 -0.26 2.24 8.79
N TRP A 32 -0.44 2.88 7.63
CA TRP A 32 0.26 4.12 7.29
C TRP A 32 -0.29 5.34 8.04
N ARG A 33 -1.58 5.40 8.39
CA ARG A 33 -2.11 6.45 9.28
C ARG A 33 -1.43 6.44 10.65
N GLY A 34 -1.03 5.25 11.12
CA GLY A 34 -0.34 5.05 12.39
C GLY A 34 -1.17 4.33 13.44
N ASP A 35 -2.31 3.73 13.04
CA ASP A 35 -3.18 2.98 13.94
C ASP A 35 -2.43 1.86 14.68
N ALA A 36 -2.85 1.60 15.91
CA ALA A 36 -2.22 0.61 16.75
C ALA A 36 -2.53 -0.83 16.31
N GLY A 37 -1.56 -1.73 16.46
CA GLY A 37 -1.75 -3.18 16.25
C GLY A 37 -2.04 -3.58 14.80
N THR A 38 -1.46 -2.87 13.83
CA THR A 38 -1.76 -3.06 12.39
C THR A 38 -0.70 -3.87 11.62
N THR A 39 0.44 -4.21 12.25
CA THR A 39 1.56 -4.90 11.57
C THR A 39 1.14 -6.25 11.00
N GLY A 40 0.45 -7.09 11.79
CA GLY A 40 -0.03 -8.40 11.34
C GLY A 40 -1.06 -8.29 10.20
N ALA A 41 -2.00 -7.34 10.32
CA ALA A 41 -3.01 -7.10 9.29
C ALA A 41 -2.37 -6.64 7.96
N LEU A 42 -1.34 -5.80 8.02
CA LEU A 42 -0.57 -5.44 6.83
C LEU A 42 0.14 -6.66 6.22
N ALA A 43 0.79 -7.51 7.02
CA ALA A 43 1.45 -8.71 6.52
C ALA A 43 0.46 -9.69 5.86
N ASP A 44 -0.74 -9.83 6.42
CA ASP A 44 -1.84 -10.60 5.81
C ASP A 44 -2.23 -9.99 4.45
N ALA A 45 -2.40 -8.66 4.36
CA ALA A 45 -2.72 -7.98 3.11
C ALA A 45 -1.63 -8.14 2.04
N LEU A 46 -0.36 -8.00 2.43
CA LEU A 46 0.81 -8.23 1.57
C LEU A 46 0.90 -9.68 1.08
N SER A 47 0.48 -10.63 1.90
CA SER A 47 0.51 -12.07 1.61
C SER A 47 -0.72 -12.58 0.83
N GLY A 48 -1.54 -11.68 0.29
CA GLY A 48 -2.72 -12.03 -0.49
C GLY A 48 -3.95 -12.38 0.37
N SER A 49 -4.00 -11.95 1.62
CA SER A 49 -5.12 -12.09 2.55
C SER A 49 -5.59 -13.55 2.72
N SER A 50 -4.64 -14.45 3.00
CA SER A 50 -4.91 -15.88 3.17
C SER A 50 -5.99 -16.19 4.22
N PRO A 51 -6.17 -15.46 5.36
CA PRO A 51 -7.27 -15.75 6.30
C PRO A 51 -8.68 -15.60 5.69
N ILE A 52 -8.80 -14.85 4.60
CA ILE A 52 -10.04 -14.63 3.85
C ILE A 52 -10.14 -15.64 2.71
N PHE A 53 -9.10 -15.73 1.88
CA PHE A 53 -9.19 -16.43 0.60
C PHE A 53 -8.76 -17.90 0.62
N SER A 54 -8.13 -18.39 1.70
CA SER A 54 -7.77 -19.82 1.84
C SER A 54 -8.93 -20.71 2.29
N ARG A 55 -10.09 -20.10 2.59
CA ARG A 55 -11.31 -20.83 2.97
C ARG A 55 -11.67 -21.88 1.92
N HIS A 56 -12.26 -22.97 2.38
CA HIS A 56 -12.61 -24.13 1.55
C HIS A 56 -11.40 -24.83 0.89
N GLY A 57 -10.22 -24.74 1.51
CA GLY A 57 -9.02 -25.45 1.06
C GLY A 57 -8.35 -24.81 -0.17
N ARG A 58 -8.74 -23.59 -0.54
CA ARG A 58 -8.13 -22.85 -1.64
C ARG A 58 -6.68 -22.52 -1.32
N GLN A 59 -5.82 -22.66 -2.31
CA GLN A 59 -4.37 -22.41 -2.18
C GLN A 59 -3.92 -21.16 -2.92
N ASN A 60 -4.84 -20.42 -3.54
CA ASN A 60 -4.55 -19.20 -4.29
C ASN A 60 -5.43 -18.06 -3.80
N THR A 61 -4.84 -16.88 -3.68
CA THR A 61 -5.59 -15.64 -3.46
C THR A 61 -6.39 -15.27 -4.71
N ARG A 62 -7.52 -14.62 -4.47
CA ARG A 62 -8.37 -13.98 -5.50
C ARG A 62 -8.56 -12.50 -5.19
N SER A 63 -7.70 -11.97 -4.33
CA SER A 63 -7.75 -10.58 -3.90
C SER A 63 -7.43 -9.65 -5.05
N VAL A 64 -8.25 -8.61 -5.23
CA VAL A 64 -7.89 -7.38 -5.91
C VAL A 64 -7.60 -6.35 -4.83
N ASN A 65 -6.32 -6.14 -4.54
CA ASN A 65 -5.86 -5.13 -3.60
C ASN A 65 -5.92 -3.75 -4.27
N PHE A 66 -6.33 -2.73 -3.51
CA PHE A 66 -6.40 -1.35 -3.98
C PHE A 66 -6.30 -0.42 -2.78
N LEU A 67 -5.90 0.82 -3.03
CA LEU A 67 -5.79 1.84 -1.99
C LEU A 67 -6.87 2.91 -2.10
N ALA A 68 -7.31 3.23 -3.30
CA ALA A 68 -8.37 4.17 -3.60
C ALA A 68 -9.14 3.66 -4.82
N ALA A 69 -10.40 4.05 -4.90
CA ALA A 69 -11.33 3.74 -5.98
C ALA A 69 -12.06 5.02 -6.38
N HIS A 70 -13.10 4.91 -7.20
CA HIS A 70 -14.00 6.03 -7.47
C HIS A 70 -14.82 6.43 -6.23
N ASP A 71 -15.14 5.45 -5.36
CA ASP A 71 -15.78 5.68 -4.08
C ASP A 71 -14.73 6.00 -3.00
N GLY A 72 -14.90 7.14 -2.32
CA GLY A 72 -13.99 7.62 -1.29
C GLY A 72 -12.97 8.63 -1.83
N PHE A 73 -11.95 8.90 -1.02
CA PHE A 73 -10.83 9.76 -1.41
C PHE A 73 -9.98 9.14 -2.51
N THR A 74 -9.43 10.01 -3.37
CA THR A 74 -8.23 9.73 -4.16
C THR A 74 -7.05 9.36 -3.25
N LEU A 75 -5.98 8.81 -3.82
CA LEU A 75 -4.80 8.47 -3.02
C LEU A 75 -4.12 9.73 -2.43
N TYR A 76 -4.14 10.86 -3.15
CA TYR A 76 -3.57 12.10 -2.63
C TYR A 76 -4.47 12.76 -1.58
N ASP A 77 -5.80 12.69 -1.74
CA ASP A 77 -6.74 13.22 -0.75
C ASP A 77 -6.69 12.44 0.57
N LEU A 78 -6.42 11.12 0.51
CA LEU A 78 -6.22 10.27 1.68
C LEU A 78 -5.13 10.81 2.63
N VAL A 79 -4.10 11.47 2.09
CA VAL A 79 -2.96 12.01 2.86
C VAL A 79 -3.00 13.52 3.04
N SER A 80 -4.06 14.19 2.58
CA SER A 80 -4.25 15.64 2.66
C SER A 80 -5.53 16.09 3.34
N HIS A 81 -6.45 15.18 3.67
CA HIS A 81 -7.71 15.50 4.35
C HIS A 81 -8.03 14.52 5.48
N GLU A 82 -8.45 15.04 6.63
CA GLU A 82 -9.04 14.26 7.73
C GLU A 82 -10.57 14.18 7.63
N HIS A 83 -11.18 15.13 6.92
CA HIS A 83 -12.62 15.22 6.77
C HIS A 83 -13.01 15.30 5.29
N LYS A 84 -14.20 14.79 4.98
CA LYS A 84 -14.78 14.93 3.64
C LYS A 84 -15.33 16.35 3.44
N HIS A 85 -15.15 16.86 2.23
CA HIS A 85 -15.60 18.18 1.76
C HIS A 85 -16.52 17.98 0.55
N ASN A 86 -17.69 17.38 0.80
CA ASN A 86 -18.70 17.05 -0.21
C ASN A 86 -19.73 18.18 -0.39
N GLU A 87 -19.50 19.38 0.13
CA GLU A 87 -20.46 20.50 0.10
C GLU A 87 -20.96 20.81 -1.30
N LYS A 88 -20.08 20.67 -2.31
CA LYS A 88 -20.38 20.90 -3.72
C LYS A 88 -21.36 19.87 -4.30
N ASN A 89 -21.67 18.78 -3.61
CA ASN A 89 -22.69 17.80 -4.01
C ASN A 89 -24.12 18.28 -3.69
N GLY A 90 -24.29 19.31 -2.87
CA GLY A 90 -25.60 19.89 -2.55
C GLY A 90 -26.38 19.20 -1.42
N GLU A 91 -25.78 18.22 -0.75
CA GLU A 91 -26.42 17.43 0.33
C GLU A 91 -25.98 17.87 1.73
N SER A 92 -25.46 19.10 1.86
CA SER A 92 -24.92 19.66 3.11
C SER A 92 -23.86 18.75 3.76
N ASN A 93 -22.98 18.16 2.93
CA ASN A 93 -21.91 17.25 3.35
C ASN A 93 -22.40 15.97 4.08
N ARG A 94 -23.68 15.59 3.92
CA ARG A 94 -24.23 14.37 4.54
C ARG A 94 -23.85 13.09 3.78
N ASP A 95 -23.66 13.20 2.48
CA ASP A 95 -23.33 12.10 1.58
C ASP A 95 -21.87 11.66 1.69
N GLY A 96 -21.54 10.46 1.22
CA GLY A 96 -20.20 9.88 1.30
C GLY A 96 -19.85 9.26 2.66
N HIS A 97 -18.82 8.41 2.67
CA HIS A 97 -18.39 7.68 3.85
C HIS A 97 -17.68 8.59 4.87
N ASN A 98 -17.84 8.34 6.17
CA ASN A 98 -17.22 9.17 7.21
C ASN A 98 -15.89 8.62 7.75
N ASP A 99 -15.66 7.31 7.66
CA ASP A 99 -14.42 6.69 8.15
C ASP A 99 -13.49 6.38 6.99
N ASN A 100 -12.76 7.37 6.52
CA ASN A 100 -11.91 7.23 5.34
C ASN A 100 -10.53 6.59 5.63
N HIS A 101 -10.19 6.45 6.91
CA HIS A 101 -8.85 6.09 7.37
C HIS A 101 -7.74 7.00 6.79
N SER A 102 -8.06 8.29 6.62
CA SER A 102 -7.21 9.33 6.07
C SER A 102 -6.48 10.12 7.17
N TRP A 103 -5.52 10.94 6.77
CA TRP A 103 -4.81 11.93 7.59
C TRP A 103 -4.37 13.09 6.71
N ASN A 104 -4.15 14.28 7.25
CA ASN A 104 -3.90 15.47 6.43
C ASN A 104 -2.44 15.95 6.41
N ASN A 105 -1.55 15.21 7.07
CA ASN A 105 -0.14 15.56 7.26
C ASN A 105 0.09 16.90 8.00
N GLY A 106 -0.87 17.32 8.82
CA GLY A 106 -0.77 18.51 9.68
C GLY A 106 -1.52 19.74 9.15
N PHE A 107 -2.10 19.68 7.96
CA PHE A 107 -2.89 20.77 7.38
C PHE A 107 -4.04 20.23 6.53
N GLU A 108 -5.27 20.69 6.76
CA GLU A 108 -6.44 20.22 6.02
C GLU A 108 -6.48 20.81 4.60
N GLY A 109 -6.47 19.95 3.59
CA GLY A 109 -6.56 20.33 2.18
C GLY A 109 -5.23 20.67 1.51
N LEU A 110 -5.31 21.22 0.30
CA LEU A 110 -4.13 21.62 -0.49
C LEU A 110 -3.38 22.76 0.23
N THR A 111 -2.05 22.73 0.16
CA THR A 111 -1.17 23.70 0.81
C THR A 111 0.09 23.91 -0.01
N ASP A 112 0.64 25.12 0.04
CA ASP A 112 1.92 25.49 -0.56
C ASP A 112 3.10 25.29 0.41
N ASP A 113 2.85 24.80 1.63
CA ASP A 113 3.92 24.48 2.58
C ASP A 113 4.78 23.33 2.03
N PRO A 114 6.06 23.59 1.70
CA PRO A 114 6.91 22.59 1.06
C PRO A 114 7.23 21.40 1.99
N VAL A 115 7.20 21.59 3.31
CA VAL A 115 7.44 20.51 4.28
C VAL A 115 6.26 19.55 4.28
N ILE A 116 5.03 20.06 4.28
CA ILE A 116 3.82 19.24 4.21
C ILE A 116 3.69 18.58 2.84
N GLY A 117 3.97 19.31 1.77
CA GLY A 117 3.99 18.78 0.40
C GLY A 117 4.94 17.58 0.27
N ALA A 118 6.19 17.71 0.75
CA ALA A 118 7.16 16.63 0.75
C ALA A 118 6.72 15.41 1.58
N ALA A 119 6.12 15.65 2.76
CA ALA A 119 5.59 14.57 3.60
C ALA A 119 4.46 13.79 2.89
N ARG A 120 3.57 14.48 2.20
CA ARG A 120 2.49 13.85 1.41
C ARG A 120 3.02 13.03 0.25
N ILE A 121 4.01 13.55 -0.48
CA ILE A 121 4.68 12.78 -1.56
C ILE A 121 5.33 11.50 -0.99
N ALA A 122 6.02 11.59 0.15
CA ALA A 122 6.59 10.43 0.81
C ALA A 122 5.52 9.39 1.19
N ASP A 123 4.42 9.82 1.80
CA ASP A 123 3.31 8.94 2.16
C ASP A 123 2.66 8.27 0.95
N VAL A 124 2.42 9.02 -0.14
CA VAL A 124 1.86 8.46 -1.39
C VAL A 124 2.81 7.43 -1.99
N LYS A 125 4.12 7.71 -2.02
CA LYS A 125 5.13 6.73 -2.46
C LYS A 125 5.12 5.48 -1.60
N ALA A 126 5.02 5.61 -0.29
CA ALA A 126 5.01 4.47 0.63
C ALA A 126 3.74 3.61 0.46
N LEU A 127 2.58 4.25 0.31
CA LEU A 127 1.32 3.60 0.00
C LEU A 127 1.40 2.87 -1.35
N LEU A 128 1.80 3.54 -2.44
CA LEU A 128 1.98 2.92 -3.75
C LEU A 128 2.94 1.72 -3.66
N SER A 129 4.11 1.88 -3.03
CA SER A 129 5.06 0.77 -2.86
C SER A 129 4.42 -0.42 -2.17
N THR A 130 3.64 -0.18 -1.09
CA THR A 130 2.92 -1.23 -0.34
C THR A 130 1.92 -1.98 -1.22
N LEU A 131 1.15 -1.27 -2.05
CA LEU A 131 0.22 -1.88 -2.99
C LEU A 131 0.94 -2.74 -4.03
N PHE A 132 2.00 -2.20 -4.63
CA PHE A 132 2.73 -2.85 -5.73
C PHE A 132 3.55 -4.07 -5.31
N VAL A 133 3.88 -4.23 -4.03
CA VAL A 133 4.51 -5.45 -3.51
C VAL A 133 3.52 -6.48 -2.98
N SER A 134 2.23 -6.17 -2.97
CA SER A 134 1.22 -7.10 -2.45
C SER A 134 0.98 -8.26 -3.40
N ARG A 135 0.76 -9.45 -2.84
CA ARG A 135 0.43 -10.66 -3.60
C ARG A 135 -1.02 -10.65 -4.07
N GLY A 136 -1.27 -11.10 -5.30
CA GLY A 136 -2.60 -11.12 -5.93
C GLY A 136 -2.74 -10.12 -7.07
N ALA A 137 -3.96 -9.76 -7.42
CA ALA A 137 -4.22 -8.68 -8.36
C ALA A 137 -4.14 -7.33 -7.64
N LEU A 138 -3.66 -6.30 -8.32
CA LEU A 138 -3.74 -4.93 -7.84
C LEU A 138 -4.59 -4.09 -8.79
N MET A 139 -5.25 -3.07 -8.24
CA MET A 139 -5.96 -2.05 -8.98
C MET A 139 -5.44 -0.67 -8.56
N LEU A 140 -5.11 0.16 -9.55
CA LEU A 140 -4.73 1.55 -9.38
C LEU A 140 -5.79 2.43 -10.04
N THR A 141 -6.30 3.44 -9.32
CA THR A 141 -7.26 4.39 -9.87
C THR A 141 -6.55 5.42 -10.74
N ALA A 142 -7.11 5.74 -11.90
CA ALA A 142 -6.50 6.68 -12.84
C ALA A 142 -6.25 8.06 -12.20
N GLY A 143 -5.04 8.58 -12.39
CA GLY A 143 -4.55 9.82 -11.82
C GLY A 143 -3.85 9.66 -10.46
N ASP A 144 -4.06 8.55 -9.74
CA ASP A 144 -3.34 8.32 -8.47
C ASP A 144 -1.84 8.09 -8.69
N GLU A 145 -1.43 7.65 -9.89
CA GLU A 145 -0.02 7.56 -10.28
C GLU A 145 0.72 8.91 -10.18
N GLY A 146 -0.02 10.02 -10.29
CA GLY A 146 0.51 11.38 -10.28
C GLY A 146 -0.02 12.25 -9.13
N GLY A 147 -0.81 11.69 -8.21
CA GLY A 147 -1.37 12.43 -7.09
C GLY A 147 -2.58 13.30 -7.45
N ARG A 148 -3.50 12.81 -8.29
CA ARG A 148 -4.80 13.46 -8.54
C ARG A 148 -5.54 13.74 -7.24
N SER A 149 -6.19 14.89 -7.15
CA SER A 149 -7.02 15.31 -6.02
C SER A 149 -8.44 15.66 -6.49
N GLN A 150 -9.42 15.33 -5.67
CA GLN A 150 -10.83 15.76 -5.75
C GLN A 150 -11.14 16.86 -4.71
N GLN A 151 -10.10 17.55 -4.21
CA GLN A 151 -10.20 18.65 -3.25
C GLN A 151 -10.96 18.24 -1.97
N GLY A 152 -10.75 17.01 -1.50
CA GLY A 152 -11.42 16.49 -0.32
C GLY A 152 -12.86 16.01 -0.56
N ASN A 153 -13.37 16.02 -1.79
CA ASN A 153 -14.64 15.38 -2.10
C ASN A 153 -14.43 13.86 -2.20
N ASN A 154 -14.99 13.10 -1.27
CA ASN A 154 -14.85 11.64 -1.20
C ASN A 154 -16.03 10.89 -1.84
N ASN A 155 -16.93 11.62 -2.50
CA ASN A 155 -18.13 11.08 -3.12
C ASN A 155 -18.51 11.93 -4.34
N ALA A 156 -17.56 12.12 -5.26
CA ALA A 156 -17.72 13.04 -6.39
C ALA A 156 -18.62 12.50 -7.52
N TYR A 157 -19.67 11.74 -7.17
CA TYR A 157 -20.53 11.01 -8.11
C TYR A 157 -21.33 11.93 -9.06
N CYS A 158 -21.61 13.16 -8.61
CA CYS A 158 -22.38 14.16 -9.36
C CYS A 158 -21.53 15.33 -9.88
N GLN A 159 -20.20 15.22 -9.81
CA GLN A 159 -19.28 16.27 -10.23
C GLN A 159 -18.75 15.97 -11.64
N ASP A 160 -19.44 16.45 -12.66
CA ASP A 160 -19.01 16.41 -14.07
C ASP A 160 -18.19 17.68 -14.40
N ASN A 161 -17.05 17.86 -13.73
CA ASN A 161 -16.25 19.10 -13.76
C ASN A 161 -14.79 18.89 -13.27
N GLU A 162 -14.03 19.97 -13.10
CA GLU A 162 -12.62 19.96 -12.71
C GLU A 162 -12.32 19.26 -11.38
N ILE A 163 -13.32 19.00 -10.53
CA ILE A 163 -13.14 18.19 -9.32
C ILE A 163 -12.87 16.73 -9.68
N SER A 164 -13.54 16.18 -10.68
CA SER A 164 -13.41 14.76 -11.05
C SER A 164 -12.45 14.54 -12.22
N TRP A 165 -12.23 15.56 -13.07
CA TRP A 165 -11.35 15.47 -14.22
C TRP A 165 -9.90 15.20 -13.83
N VAL A 166 -9.22 14.39 -14.64
CA VAL A 166 -7.78 14.19 -14.51
C VAL A 166 -7.10 15.39 -15.14
N ASP A 167 -6.65 16.32 -14.30
CA ASP A 167 -5.78 17.41 -14.73
C ASP A 167 -4.35 16.92 -14.89
N TRP A 168 -3.98 16.56 -16.12
CA TRP A 168 -2.65 16.06 -16.46
C TRP A 168 -1.52 17.06 -16.16
N SER A 169 -1.83 18.36 -16.11
CA SER A 169 -0.81 19.40 -15.91
C SER A 169 -0.39 19.56 -14.45
N SER A 170 -1.22 19.13 -13.49
CA SER A 170 -0.94 19.18 -12.07
C SER A 170 -0.37 17.88 -11.49
N LEU A 171 -0.31 16.80 -12.28
CA LEU A 171 0.25 15.54 -11.82
C LEU A 171 1.75 15.65 -11.52
N SER A 172 2.15 15.11 -10.37
CA SER A 172 3.55 15.06 -9.95
C SER A 172 4.33 14.08 -10.81
N ARG A 173 5.31 14.60 -11.55
CA ARG A 173 6.25 13.78 -12.33
C ARG A 173 7.00 12.78 -11.46
N GLU A 174 7.37 13.19 -10.24
CA GLU A 174 8.08 12.36 -9.28
C GLU A 174 7.25 11.13 -8.86
N LEU A 175 5.94 11.29 -8.66
CA LEU A 175 5.05 10.17 -8.35
C LEU A 175 4.84 9.25 -9.56
N ILE A 176 4.74 9.83 -10.76
CA ILE A 176 4.58 9.06 -12.00
C ILE A 176 5.81 8.17 -12.22
N ASP A 177 7.01 8.73 -12.10
CA ASP A 177 8.26 7.99 -12.27
C ASP A 177 8.41 6.90 -11.18
N HIS A 178 8.01 7.18 -9.93
CA HIS A 178 7.97 6.18 -8.85
C HIS A 178 6.97 5.05 -9.14
N THR A 179 5.77 5.37 -9.60
CA THR A 179 4.75 4.38 -9.97
C THR A 179 5.21 3.51 -11.13
N ALA A 180 5.85 4.09 -12.14
CA ALA A 180 6.42 3.36 -13.28
C ALA A 180 7.57 2.44 -12.85
N PHE A 181 8.41 2.88 -11.91
CA PHE A 181 9.44 2.07 -11.28
C PHE A 181 8.81 0.85 -10.57
N LEU A 182 7.80 1.06 -9.73
CA LEU A 182 7.11 -0.02 -9.02
C LEU A 182 6.43 -1.02 -9.96
N ALA A 183 5.82 -0.54 -11.05
CA ALA A 183 5.24 -1.39 -12.08
C ALA A 183 6.31 -2.25 -12.77
N SER A 184 7.49 -1.68 -13.04
CA SER A 184 8.63 -2.39 -13.61
C SER A 184 9.19 -3.44 -12.66
N LEU A 185 9.34 -3.09 -11.38
CA LEU A 185 9.77 -4.00 -10.31
C LEU A 185 8.81 -5.18 -10.16
N ARG A 186 7.49 -4.92 -10.13
CA ARG A 186 6.46 -5.96 -10.08
C ARG A 186 6.48 -6.89 -11.29
N LYS A 187 6.80 -6.36 -12.48
CA LYS A 187 6.90 -7.15 -13.71
C LYS A 187 8.16 -8.02 -13.73
N ARG A 188 9.28 -7.51 -13.20
CA ARG A 188 10.59 -8.17 -13.16
C ARG A 188 10.60 -9.41 -12.27
N PHE A 189 10.08 -9.31 -11.05
CA PHE A 189 10.11 -10.40 -10.07
C PHE A 189 8.83 -11.23 -10.11
N ASP A 190 8.97 -12.54 -10.34
CA ASP A 190 7.83 -13.42 -10.54
C ASP A 190 6.95 -13.61 -9.30
N VAL A 191 7.51 -13.42 -8.10
CA VAL A 191 6.84 -13.61 -6.81
C VAL A 191 5.58 -12.77 -6.69
N PHE A 192 5.57 -11.58 -7.30
CA PHE A 192 4.43 -10.66 -7.29
C PHE A 192 3.35 -10.99 -8.32
N SER A 193 3.67 -11.81 -9.33
CA SER A 193 2.68 -12.33 -10.28
C SER A 193 2.02 -13.63 -9.82
N GLY A 194 2.62 -14.31 -8.85
CA GLY A 194 2.08 -15.55 -8.28
C GLY A 194 0.85 -15.29 -7.41
N THR A 195 -0.12 -16.20 -7.47
CA THR A 195 -1.36 -16.13 -6.67
C THR A 195 -1.38 -17.08 -5.48
N GLY A 196 -0.42 -18.00 -5.35
CA GLY A 196 -0.45 -19.03 -4.29
C GLY A 196 -0.39 -18.48 -2.86
N PHE A 197 -0.76 -19.26 -1.84
CA PHE A 197 -0.28 -19.10 -0.47
C PHE A 197 1.25 -18.89 -0.43
N PHE A 198 1.78 -17.96 0.36
CA PHE A 198 3.13 -18.17 0.91
C PHE A 198 3.01 -19.28 1.96
N SER A 199 3.93 -20.22 1.91
CA SER A 199 4.05 -21.34 2.84
C SER A 199 4.78 -20.96 4.12
N GLY A 200 5.63 -19.92 4.06
CA GLY A 200 6.55 -19.57 5.15
C GLY A 200 7.76 -20.52 5.23
N HIS A 201 7.94 -21.37 4.22
CA HIS A 201 9.02 -22.36 4.15
C HIS A 201 10.03 -21.97 3.07
N GLY A 202 10.69 -20.82 3.27
CA GLY A 202 11.74 -20.31 2.38
C GLY A 202 11.24 -19.43 1.22
N ASP A 203 9.93 -19.28 1.04
CA ASP A 203 9.34 -18.38 0.03
C ASP A 203 9.14 -16.95 0.55
N VAL A 204 8.88 -16.78 1.85
CA VAL A 204 8.84 -15.49 2.54
C VAL A 204 9.48 -15.60 3.93
N THR A 205 10.21 -14.57 4.33
CA THR A 205 10.73 -14.37 5.68
C THR A 205 10.46 -12.94 6.13
N TRP A 206 9.93 -12.77 7.34
CA TRP A 206 9.67 -11.45 7.91
C TRP A 206 10.72 -11.12 8.97
N LEU A 207 11.40 -9.99 8.81
CA LEU A 207 12.52 -9.61 9.67
C LEU A 207 12.22 -8.35 10.47
N ALA A 208 12.60 -8.36 11.73
CA ALA A 208 12.70 -7.17 12.56
C ALA A 208 13.91 -6.31 12.15
N PRO A 209 14.02 -5.05 12.60
CA PRO A 209 15.12 -4.16 12.21
C PRO A 209 16.53 -4.68 12.50
N ALA A 210 16.68 -5.55 13.50
CA ALA A 210 17.96 -6.16 13.83
C ALA A 210 18.39 -7.28 12.85
N GLY A 211 17.55 -7.64 11.87
CA GLY A 211 17.81 -8.73 10.92
C GLY A 211 17.34 -10.11 11.39
N GLU A 212 16.76 -10.19 12.58
CA GLU A 212 16.20 -11.41 13.17
C GLU A 212 14.75 -11.66 12.69
N PRO A 213 14.29 -12.92 12.59
CA PRO A 213 12.91 -13.23 12.29
C PRO A 213 11.93 -12.58 13.29
N MET A 214 10.83 -12.01 12.78
CA MET A 214 9.80 -11.39 13.62
C MET A 214 9.16 -12.41 14.56
N THR A 215 9.04 -12.04 15.84
CA THR A 215 8.35 -12.85 16.85
C THR A 215 6.85 -12.52 16.91
N THR A 216 6.04 -13.38 17.55
CA THR A 216 4.62 -13.08 17.83
C THR A 216 4.45 -11.73 18.54
N ALA A 217 5.34 -11.42 19.49
CA ALA A 217 5.29 -10.16 20.22
C ALA A 217 5.52 -8.96 19.29
N ASP A 218 6.35 -9.10 18.26
CA ASP A 218 6.61 -8.04 17.27
C ASP A 218 5.39 -7.78 16.38
N TRP A 219 4.66 -8.84 16.02
CA TRP A 219 3.41 -8.74 15.26
C TRP A 219 2.28 -8.04 16.02
N GLU A 220 2.22 -8.28 17.33
CA GLU A 220 1.15 -7.78 18.22
C GLU A 220 1.48 -6.43 18.86
N ARG A 221 2.64 -5.83 18.55
CA ARG A 221 3.03 -4.53 19.13
C ARG A 221 1.96 -3.46 18.81
N PRO A 222 1.50 -2.70 19.83
CA PRO A 222 0.60 -1.58 19.59
C PRO A 222 1.22 -0.54 18.65
N ILE A 223 2.51 -0.22 18.82
CA ILE A 223 3.22 0.70 17.92
C ILE A 223 3.99 -0.12 16.91
N ALA A 224 3.55 -0.11 15.64
CA ALA A 224 4.28 -0.83 14.61
C ALA A 224 5.68 -0.22 14.41
N GLN A 225 6.68 -1.09 14.35
CA GLN A 225 8.05 -0.76 14.05
C GLN A 225 8.32 -0.93 12.56
N ALA A 226 9.52 -0.54 12.11
CA ALA A 226 9.98 -0.96 10.79
C ALA A 226 10.16 -2.48 10.75
N PHE A 227 10.00 -3.07 9.57
CA PHE A 227 10.23 -4.49 9.34
C PHE A 227 10.55 -4.74 7.87
N ALA A 228 11.00 -5.94 7.54
CA ALA A 228 11.25 -6.36 6.16
C ALA A 228 10.44 -7.59 5.79
N MET A 229 9.99 -7.63 4.54
CA MET A 229 9.51 -8.82 3.85
C MET A 229 10.59 -9.27 2.88
N VAL A 230 11.24 -10.39 3.15
CA VAL A 230 12.25 -11.00 2.26
C VAL A 230 11.61 -12.13 1.49
N LEU A 231 11.67 -12.05 0.16
CA LEU A 231 10.99 -12.94 -0.77
C LEU A 231 12.00 -13.71 -1.60
N SER A 232 11.82 -15.03 -1.71
CA SER A 232 12.47 -15.82 -2.77
C SER A 232 11.71 -15.62 -4.08
N THR A 233 12.44 -15.36 -5.17
CA THR A 233 11.84 -15.05 -6.48
C THR A 233 12.79 -15.40 -7.61
N LEU A 234 12.25 -15.61 -8.81
CA LEU A 234 13.01 -15.56 -10.05
C LEU A 234 13.12 -14.12 -10.55
N ASP A 235 14.34 -13.65 -10.76
CA ASP A 235 14.59 -12.40 -11.48
C ASP A 235 14.49 -12.65 -12.99
N ARG A 236 13.42 -12.15 -13.62
CA ARG A 236 13.18 -12.37 -15.06
C ARG A 236 14.16 -11.64 -15.96
N GLU A 237 14.90 -10.65 -15.46
CA GLU A 237 15.91 -9.96 -16.26
C GLU A 237 17.19 -10.79 -16.38
N THR A 238 17.57 -11.50 -15.32
CA THR A 238 18.80 -12.32 -15.30
C THR A 238 18.52 -13.80 -15.58
N GLY A 239 17.29 -14.26 -15.34
CA GLY A 239 16.89 -15.66 -15.41
C GLY A 239 17.39 -16.51 -14.25
N ALA A 240 17.83 -15.89 -13.14
CA ALA A 240 18.36 -16.56 -11.96
C ALA A 240 17.45 -16.39 -10.73
N ASP A 241 17.54 -17.33 -9.80
CA ASP A 241 16.92 -17.20 -8.48
C ASP A 241 17.56 -16.02 -7.73
N ALA A 242 16.77 -15.28 -6.98
CA ALA A 242 17.18 -14.12 -6.22
C ALA A 242 16.34 -13.98 -4.94
N GLU A 243 16.86 -13.19 -4.01
CA GLU A 243 16.13 -12.73 -2.83
C GLU A 243 15.87 -11.23 -2.94
N LEU A 244 14.61 -10.85 -2.77
CA LEU A 244 14.15 -9.47 -2.78
C LEU A 244 13.68 -9.09 -1.38
N ALA A 245 14.35 -8.11 -0.77
CA ALA A 245 13.96 -7.53 0.49
C ALA A 245 13.15 -6.23 0.27
N VAL A 246 11.95 -6.20 0.82
CA VAL A 246 11.08 -5.01 0.89
C VAL A 246 11.08 -4.52 2.34
N LEU A 247 11.74 -3.40 2.61
CA LEU A 247 11.84 -2.81 3.95
C LEU A 247 10.81 -1.71 4.09
N ILE A 248 10.03 -1.75 5.16
CA ILE A 248 8.89 -0.85 5.40
C ILE A 248 9.14 -0.10 6.70
N ASN A 249 9.18 1.24 6.65
CA ASN A 249 9.23 2.09 7.83
C ASN A 249 8.06 3.07 7.85
N ARG A 250 7.06 2.77 8.66
CA ARG A 250 5.93 3.69 8.89
C ARG A 250 6.23 4.84 9.84
N SER A 251 7.32 4.76 10.59
CA SER A 251 7.60 5.75 11.63
C SER A 251 7.98 7.09 11.00
N ARG A 252 7.90 8.15 11.80
CA ARG A 252 8.36 9.49 11.43
C ARG A 252 9.86 9.69 11.67
N GLU A 253 10.55 8.64 12.09
CA GLU A 253 11.97 8.64 12.42
C GLU A 253 12.74 7.75 11.45
N ILE A 254 14.03 8.04 11.30
CA ILE A 254 14.96 7.13 10.62
C ILE A 254 15.20 5.93 11.54
N VAL A 255 15.09 4.71 11.02
CA VAL A 255 15.27 3.48 11.80
C VAL A 255 16.55 2.77 11.37
N PRO A 256 17.47 2.45 12.30
CA PRO A 256 18.59 1.56 11.99
C PRO A 256 18.09 0.19 11.55
N PHE A 257 18.62 -0.35 10.46
CA PHE A 257 18.18 -1.63 9.91
C PHE A 257 19.40 -2.48 9.50
N THR A 258 19.27 -3.79 9.64
CA THR A 258 20.26 -4.76 9.18
C THR A 258 19.57 -5.87 8.41
N LEU A 259 20.05 -6.17 7.20
CA LEU A 259 19.67 -7.36 6.47
C LEU A 259 20.71 -8.48 6.74
N PRO A 260 20.27 -9.73 6.99
CA PRO A 260 21.18 -10.82 7.25
C PRO A 260 21.94 -11.25 5.99
N GLY A 261 23.24 -11.52 6.16
CA GLY A 261 24.16 -11.92 5.10
C GLY A 261 24.65 -10.76 4.25
N ASP A 262 25.59 -11.07 3.35
CA ASP A 262 26.22 -10.10 2.45
C ASP A 262 25.57 -10.12 1.05
N GLY A 263 25.98 -9.20 0.17
CA GLY A 263 25.59 -9.20 -1.24
C GLY A 263 24.28 -8.46 -1.60
N TRP A 264 23.68 -7.77 -0.64
CA TRP A 264 22.52 -6.91 -0.87
C TRP A 264 22.88 -5.65 -1.66
N SER A 265 22.08 -5.33 -2.67
CA SER A 265 22.21 -4.11 -3.49
C SER A 265 20.86 -3.38 -3.57
N ALA A 266 20.86 -2.06 -3.42
CA ALA A 266 19.63 -1.26 -3.50
C ALA A 266 19.06 -1.27 -4.93
N ILE A 267 17.72 -1.30 -5.05
CA ILE A 267 17.01 -1.13 -6.33
C ILE A 267 16.15 0.14 -6.29
N GLY A 268 16.24 0.94 -7.35
CA GLY A 268 15.43 2.14 -7.52
C GLY A 268 16.07 3.35 -6.84
N THR A 269 15.32 4.01 -5.96
CA THR A 269 15.85 5.14 -5.18
C THR A 269 16.87 4.61 -4.17
N ASP A 270 18.14 4.91 -4.41
CA ASP A 270 19.21 4.62 -3.47
C ASP A 270 19.13 5.60 -2.30
N PHE A 271 18.59 5.12 -1.17
CA PHE A 271 18.62 5.83 0.10
C PHE A 271 19.91 5.57 0.90
N GLY A 272 20.88 4.86 0.32
CA GLY A 272 22.14 4.42 0.92
C GLY A 272 22.17 2.91 1.24
N ASN A 273 23.22 2.49 1.96
CA ASN A 273 23.39 1.14 2.49
C ASN A 273 22.33 0.86 3.59
N PRO A 274 21.78 -0.37 3.80
CA PRO A 274 20.59 -0.56 4.64
C PRO A 274 20.77 -0.27 6.13
N ALA A 275 21.91 0.27 6.57
CA ALA A 275 22.14 0.73 7.93
C ALA A 275 21.05 1.68 8.45
N PHE A 276 20.40 2.45 7.57
CA PHE A 276 19.33 3.37 7.95
C PHE A 276 18.17 3.34 6.94
N LEU A 277 16.96 3.17 7.47
CA LEU A 277 15.72 3.18 6.72
C LEU A 277 15.01 4.53 6.90
N PRO A 278 14.78 5.33 5.85
CA PRO A 278 14.15 6.63 5.96
C PRO A 278 12.78 6.58 6.61
N ALA A 279 12.38 7.66 7.28
CA ALA A 279 11.02 7.82 7.77
C ALA A 279 10.01 7.70 6.63
N ARG A 280 8.82 7.16 6.92
CA ARG A 280 7.68 7.11 5.99
C ARG A 280 8.05 6.55 4.61
N SER A 281 8.77 5.42 4.58
CA SER A 281 9.34 4.89 3.35
C SER A 281 9.16 3.38 3.17
N VAL A 282 9.21 2.95 1.92
CA VAL A 282 9.38 1.55 1.52
C VAL A 282 10.55 1.49 0.54
N VAL A 283 11.54 0.65 0.83
CA VAL A 283 12.78 0.53 0.05
C VAL A 283 13.06 -0.92 -0.33
N PHE A 284 13.86 -1.11 -1.37
CA PHE A 284 14.05 -2.40 -2.03
C PHE A 284 15.53 -2.77 -2.11
N TYR A 285 15.86 -4.00 -1.75
CA TYR A 285 17.21 -4.57 -1.92
C TYR A 285 17.15 -5.93 -2.61
N LEU A 286 18.11 -6.19 -3.49
CA LEU A 286 18.28 -7.45 -4.21
C LEU A 286 19.57 -8.15 -3.77
N ARG A 287 19.47 -9.46 -3.57
CA ARG A 287 20.60 -10.37 -3.47
C ARG A 287 20.42 -11.46 -4.54
N GLY A 288 21.37 -11.55 -5.46
CA GLY A 288 21.39 -12.57 -6.52
C GLY A 288 22.40 -13.69 -6.26
#